data_AF-A0A929CSC8-F1
#
_entry.id   AF-A0A929CSC8-F1
#
_cell.length_a   1.000
_cell.length_b   1.000
_cell.length_c   1.000
_cell.angle_alpha   90.00
_cell.angle_beta   90.00
_cell.angle_gamma   90.00
#
_symmetry.space_group_name_H-M   'P 1'
#
loop_
_entity.id
_entity.type
_entity.pdbx_description
1 polymer ?
#
loop_
_entity_poly.entity_id
_entity_poly.type
_entity_poly.pdbx_seq_one_letter_code
_entity_poly.pdbx_strand_id
1 'polypeptide(L)'
;IINREVPSGKLPIEVGAVVHNVGTAFAVYEAIQKNKPLIERVVTVTGRYLSKPSNFLARIGTPISDLFEKASGLPENTGKIIGGGPMMGKALISTETPVVKGTSGILLFSEEEASRVPVKNCIRCGRCIKVCPMGLEPVLLAQLSEREMYTQAELENVMDCIECGSCHYTCPSGRPLLDYIRLGKSKVGQIIRNRGKK
;
A
#
# COMPACT_ATOMS: atom_id res chain seq x y z
N ILE A 1 -4.76 -4.01 -22.86
CA ILE A 1 -3.60 -3.93 -23.79
C ILE A 1 -3.37 -5.27 -24.48
N ILE A 2 -3.18 -6.38 -23.75
CA ILE A 2 -2.94 -7.72 -24.37
C ILE A 2 -4.07 -8.74 -24.19
N ASN A 3 -5.20 -8.34 -23.56
CA ASN A 3 -6.37 -9.19 -23.28
C ASN A 3 -6.03 -10.52 -22.59
N ARG A 4 -5.13 -10.49 -21.60
CA ARG A 4 -4.73 -11.64 -20.78
C ARG A 4 -4.93 -11.31 -19.30
N GLU A 5 -5.30 -12.31 -18.53
CA GLU A 5 -5.47 -12.24 -17.09
C GLU A 5 -4.39 -13.06 -16.38
N VAL A 6 -3.75 -12.46 -15.38
CA VAL A 6 -2.72 -13.15 -14.59
C VAL A 6 -3.43 -14.12 -13.64
N PRO A 7 -3.15 -15.44 -13.68
CA PRO A 7 -3.78 -16.38 -12.77
C PRO A 7 -3.47 -16.06 -11.30
N SER A 8 -4.35 -16.48 -10.40
CA SER A 8 -4.13 -16.38 -8.95
C SER A 8 -2.77 -16.96 -8.55
N GLY A 9 -2.06 -16.24 -7.68
CA GLY A 9 -0.72 -16.62 -7.21
C GLY A 9 0.41 -16.57 -8.27
N LYS A 10 0.14 -16.11 -9.49
CA LYS A 10 1.14 -16.04 -10.58
C LYS A 10 1.66 -14.63 -10.81
N LEU A 11 2.78 -14.55 -11.53
CA LEU A 11 3.40 -13.30 -11.94
C LEU A 11 3.04 -12.97 -13.39
N PRO A 12 3.06 -11.68 -13.81
CA PRO A 12 2.77 -11.28 -15.18
C PRO A 12 3.58 -12.01 -16.26
N ILE A 13 4.77 -12.51 -15.95
CA ILE A 13 5.62 -13.26 -16.90
C ILE A 13 4.96 -14.57 -17.36
N GLU A 14 4.09 -15.16 -16.55
CA GLU A 14 3.35 -16.39 -16.86
C GLU A 14 2.34 -16.18 -18.00
N VAL A 15 1.97 -14.92 -18.26
CA VAL A 15 1.15 -14.53 -19.41
C VAL A 15 1.97 -13.79 -20.46
N GLY A 16 3.30 -13.93 -20.43
CA GLY A 16 4.23 -13.31 -21.39
C GLY A 16 4.29 -11.80 -21.30
N ALA A 17 4.04 -11.22 -20.12
CA ALA A 17 4.06 -9.78 -19.90
C ALA A 17 5.10 -9.37 -18.84
N VAL A 18 5.73 -8.21 -19.06
CA VAL A 18 6.59 -7.56 -18.08
C VAL A 18 6.05 -6.16 -17.82
N VAL A 19 5.91 -5.80 -16.54
CA VAL A 19 5.36 -4.51 -16.13
C VAL A 19 6.45 -3.71 -15.42
N HIS A 20 6.84 -2.58 -15.99
CA HIS A 20 7.84 -1.68 -15.41
C HIS A 20 7.19 -0.37 -14.97
N ASN A 21 7.55 0.09 -13.76
CA ASN A 21 7.29 1.47 -13.36
C ASN A 21 8.09 2.41 -14.26
N VAL A 22 7.51 3.56 -14.63
CA VAL A 22 8.19 4.58 -15.46
C VAL A 22 9.54 5.01 -14.88
N GLY A 23 9.64 5.13 -13.55
CA GLY A 23 10.88 5.47 -12.86
C GLY A 23 11.96 4.38 -12.96
N THR A 24 11.55 3.11 -13.05
CA THR A 24 12.48 2.00 -13.30
C THR A 24 13.00 2.06 -14.73
N ALA A 25 12.13 2.27 -15.72
CA ALA A 25 12.54 2.42 -17.12
C ALA A 25 13.52 3.60 -17.29
N PHE A 26 13.23 4.74 -16.66
CA PHE A 26 14.12 5.90 -16.68
C PHE A 26 15.48 5.61 -16.01
N ALA A 27 15.49 4.94 -14.85
CA ALA A 27 16.73 4.58 -14.16
C ALA A 27 17.61 3.62 -14.98
N VAL A 28 17.01 2.67 -15.71
CA VAL A 28 17.75 1.77 -16.61
C VAL A 28 18.40 2.56 -17.75
N TYR A 29 17.68 3.51 -18.34
CA TYR A 29 18.23 4.42 -19.35
C TYR A 29 19.43 5.20 -18.80
N GLU A 30 19.31 5.82 -17.62
CA GLU A 30 20.42 6.57 -17.02
C GLU A 30 21.63 5.70 -16.68
N ALA A 31 21.40 4.47 -16.19
CA ALA A 31 22.47 3.53 -15.88
C ALA A 31 23.27 3.14 -17.13
N ILE A 32 22.60 2.85 -18.24
CA ILE A 32 23.25 2.37 -19.47
C ILE A 32 23.81 3.54 -20.29
N GLN A 33 23.01 4.57 -20.54
CA GLN A 33 23.36 5.63 -21.49
C GLN A 33 24.21 6.73 -20.84
N LYS A 34 24.11 6.92 -19.52
CA LYS A 34 24.81 7.99 -18.79
C LYS A 34 25.83 7.45 -17.78
N ASN A 35 25.99 6.14 -17.65
CA ASN A 35 26.80 5.50 -16.61
C ASN A 35 26.45 6.01 -15.20
N LYS A 36 25.18 6.39 -14.98
CA LYS A 36 24.71 6.96 -13.73
C LYS A 36 23.89 5.91 -12.99
N PRO A 37 24.41 5.32 -11.90
CA PRO A 37 23.63 4.39 -11.09
C PRO A 37 22.45 5.10 -10.42
N LEU A 38 21.49 4.31 -9.90
CA LEU A 38 20.34 4.85 -9.18
C LEU A 38 20.79 5.47 -7.85
N ILE A 39 21.07 6.77 -7.87
CA ILE A 39 21.50 7.57 -6.71
C ILE A 39 20.42 8.55 -6.24
N GLU A 40 19.38 8.75 -7.03
CA GLU A 40 18.30 9.69 -6.74
C GLU A 40 16.94 9.17 -7.21
N ARG A 41 15.88 9.70 -6.59
CA ARG A 41 14.50 9.33 -6.85
C ARG A 41 13.63 10.57 -6.82
N VAL A 42 12.65 10.63 -7.72
CA VAL A 42 11.56 11.61 -7.63
C VAL A 42 10.61 11.17 -6.52
N VAL A 43 10.43 12.03 -5.52
CA VAL A 43 9.55 11.84 -4.37
C VAL A 43 8.51 12.94 -4.34
N THR A 44 7.23 12.57 -4.40
CA THR A 44 6.13 13.51 -4.21
C THR A 44 5.85 13.72 -2.73
N VAL A 45 5.98 14.94 -2.22
CA VAL A 45 5.56 15.31 -0.87
C VAL A 45 4.26 16.08 -0.97
N THR A 46 3.20 15.56 -0.34
CA THR A 46 1.87 16.15 -0.45
C THR A 46 1.04 15.87 0.79
N GLY A 47 -0.05 16.63 0.95
CA GLY A 47 -0.98 16.55 2.07
C GLY A 47 -1.95 17.70 2.02
N ARG A 48 -3.15 17.52 2.58
CA ARG A 48 -4.23 18.52 2.48
C ARG A 48 -3.86 19.88 3.08
N TYR A 49 -3.08 19.87 4.16
CA TYR A 49 -2.68 21.07 4.91
C TYR A 49 -1.22 21.45 4.68
N LEU A 50 -0.54 20.81 3.73
CA LEU A 50 0.82 21.16 3.38
C LEU A 50 0.82 22.43 2.52
N SER A 51 1.54 23.45 2.95
CA SER A 51 1.58 24.75 2.27
C SER A 51 2.13 24.67 0.85
N LYS A 52 3.19 23.88 0.64
CA LYS A 52 3.86 23.74 -0.67
C LYS A 52 4.07 22.28 -1.08
N PRO A 53 3.00 21.58 -1.53
CA PRO A 53 3.14 20.25 -2.12
C PRO A 53 4.08 20.30 -3.32
N SER A 54 5.00 19.34 -3.42
CA SER A 54 6.11 19.40 -4.39
C SER A 54 6.62 18.03 -4.78
N ASN A 55 7.22 17.94 -5.97
CA ASN A 55 7.99 16.78 -6.40
C ASN A 55 9.48 17.11 -6.27
N PHE A 56 10.21 16.34 -5.47
CA PHE A 56 11.63 16.55 -5.26
C PHE A 56 12.44 15.44 -5.94
N LEU A 57 13.53 15.83 -6.61
CA LEU A 57 14.58 14.88 -6.98
C LEU A 57 15.53 14.76 -5.80
N ALA A 58 15.36 13.71 -5.00
CA ALA A 58 16.07 13.50 -3.75
C ALA A 58 17.11 12.39 -3.89
N ARG A 59 18.27 12.53 -3.23
CA ARG A 59 19.26 11.45 -3.19
C ARG A 59 18.74 10.31 -2.33
N ILE A 60 19.11 9.09 -2.68
CA ILE A 60 18.90 7.94 -1.81
C ILE A 60 19.71 8.16 -0.53
N GLY A 61 19.06 8.00 0.62
CA GLY A 61 19.61 8.29 1.94
C GLY A 61 19.21 9.64 2.52
N THR A 62 18.65 10.58 1.72
CA THR A 62 18.16 11.87 2.23
C THR A 62 17.05 11.64 3.26
N PRO A 63 17.14 12.20 4.48
CA PRO A 63 16.06 12.17 5.46
C PRO A 63 14.78 12.78 4.90
N ILE A 64 13.62 12.27 5.30
CA ILE A 64 12.34 12.84 4.87
C ILE A 64 12.10 14.23 5.49
N SER A 65 12.68 14.51 6.67
CA SER A 65 12.72 15.83 7.30
C SER A 65 13.23 16.92 6.35
N ASP A 66 14.34 16.69 5.64
CA ASP A 66 14.88 17.63 4.63
C ASP A 66 13.86 17.97 3.53
N LEU A 67 13.00 17.00 3.17
CA LEU A 67 11.97 17.23 2.16
C LEU A 67 10.83 18.09 2.71
N PHE A 68 10.49 17.94 3.99
CA PHE A 68 9.49 18.77 4.63
C PHE A 68 9.96 20.21 4.76
N GLU A 69 11.20 20.45 5.16
CA GLU A 69 11.78 21.80 5.21
C GLU A 69 11.66 22.50 3.84
N LYS A 70 11.96 21.79 2.76
CA LYS A 70 11.81 22.30 1.38
C LYS A 70 10.36 22.47 0.94
N ALA A 71 9.42 21.77 1.58
CA ALA A 71 7.97 21.85 1.36
C ALA A 71 7.26 22.84 2.30
N SER A 72 8.01 23.75 2.94
CA SER A 72 7.53 24.76 3.90
C SER A 72 7.16 24.22 5.28
N GLY A 73 7.81 23.13 5.70
CA GLY A 73 7.70 22.55 7.03
C GLY A 73 6.59 21.50 7.16
N LEU A 74 6.56 20.85 8.33
CA LEU A 74 5.50 19.94 8.71
C LEU A 74 4.34 20.75 9.31
N PRO A 75 3.10 20.61 8.81
CA PRO A 75 1.93 21.25 9.43
C PRO A 75 1.74 20.78 10.88
N GLU A 76 1.39 21.69 11.79
CA GLU A 76 1.20 21.38 13.22
C GLU A 76 0.11 20.33 13.46
N ASN A 77 -0.93 20.33 12.63
CA ASN A 77 -2.04 19.38 12.72
C ASN A 77 -1.76 18.02 12.07
N THR A 78 -0.50 17.69 11.78
CA THR A 78 -0.13 16.40 11.15
C THR A 78 -0.29 15.26 12.14
N GLY A 79 -1.28 14.39 11.90
CA GLY A 79 -1.50 13.21 12.73
C GLY A 79 -0.76 11.97 12.25
N LYS A 80 -0.49 11.85 10.93
CA LYS A 80 0.19 10.68 10.39
C LYS A 80 0.97 10.99 9.10
N ILE A 81 2.16 10.42 9.01
CA ILE A 81 3.01 10.48 7.83
C ILE A 81 3.00 9.12 7.15
N ILE A 82 2.64 9.06 5.87
CA ILE A 82 2.58 7.83 5.08
C ILE A 82 3.68 7.84 4.03
N GLY A 83 4.54 6.83 4.06
CA GLY A 83 5.48 6.52 2.98
C GLY A 83 4.77 5.73 1.88
N GLY A 84 4.62 6.34 0.71
CA GLY A 84 3.90 5.80 -0.44
C GLY A 84 2.56 6.52 -0.68
N GLY A 85 1.62 5.82 -1.32
CA GLY A 85 0.29 6.36 -1.61
C GLY A 85 -0.72 6.17 -0.46
N PRO A 86 -1.93 6.77 -0.56
CA PRO A 86 -2.96 6.71 0.48
C PRO A 86 -3.47 5.29 0.76
N MET A 87 -3.36 4.39 -0.21
CA MET A 87 -3.92 3.04 -0.14
C MET A 87 -2.91 2.03 0.42
N MET A 88 -1.78 1.86 -0.27
CA MET A 88 -0.77 0.84 0.05
C MET A 88 0.41 1.39 0.86
N GLY A 89 0.44 2.70 1.12
CA GLY A 89 1.51 3.33 1.89
C GLY A 89 1.54 2.84 3.34
N LYS A 90 2.69 3.01 3.98
CA LYS A 90 2.91 2.61 5.37
C LYS A 90 3.11 3.84 6.24
N ALA A 91 2.55 3.81 7.44
CA ALA A 91 2.84 4.83 8.45
C ALA A 91 4.33 4.81 8.78
N LEU A 92 4.96 5.98 8.69
CA LEU A 92 6.35 6.18 9.09
C LEU A 92 6.40 6.51 10.57
N ILE A 93 7.41 5.96 11.25
CA ILE A 93 7.61 6.13 12.69
C ILE A 93 8.46 7.38 12.97
N SER A 94 9.31 7.77 12.03
CA SER A 94 10.23 8.89 12.17
C SER A 94 10.40 9.66 10.86
N THR A 95 10.53 10.98 10.96
CA THR A 95 10.91 11.88 9.86
C THR A 95 12.35 11.66 9.39
N GLU A 96 13.18 11.02 10.21
CA GLU A 96 14.56 10.66 9.89
C GLU A 96 14.65 9.39 9.03
N THR A 97 13.51 8.79 8.68
CA THR A 97 13.48 7.67 7.74
C THR A 97 14.08 8.14 6.41
N PRO A 98 15.05 7.42 5.82
CA PRO A 98 15.69 7.85 4.59
C PRO A 98 14.80 7.58 3.37
N VAL A 99 14.94 8.43 2.36
CA VAL A 99 14.48 8.16 1.00
C VAL A 99 15.23 6.95 0.45
N VAL A 100 14.49 5.95 -0.03
CA VAL A 100 15.04 4.75 -0.67
C VAL A 100 14.48 4.58 -2.08
N LYS A 101 14.98 3.60 -2.85
CA LYS A 101 14.52 3.32 -4.23
C LYS A 101 12.99 3.18 -4.37
N GLY A 102 12.33 2.69 -3.32
CA GLY A 102 10.89 2.48 -3.26
C GLY A 102 10.08 3.69 -2.80
N THR A 103 10.73 4.75 -2.32
CA THR A 103 10.04 5.98 -1.88
C THR A 103 9.60 6.76 -3.10
N SER A 104 8.32 6.62 -3.49
CA SER A 104 7.71 7.39 -4.58
C SER A 104 6.96 8.62 -4.09
N GLY A 105 6.51 8.60 -2.84
CA GLY A 105 5.80 9.72 -2.25
C GLY A 105 5.76 9.67 -0.74
N ILE A 106 5.48 10.81 -0.14
CA ILE A 106 5.27 11.06 1.28
C ILE A 106 3.96 11.82 1.39
N LEU A 107 2.99 11.22 2.07
CA LEU A 107 1.64 11.76 2.21
C LEU A 107 1.37 12.11 3.67
N LEU A 108 0.99 13.35 3.93
CA LEU A 108 0.64 13.87 5.24
C LEU A 108 -0.88 13.82 5.43
N PHE A 109 -1.31 13.16 6.51
CA PHE A 109 -2.68 13.17 6.99
C PHE A 109 -2.78 14.06 8.22
N SER A 110 -3.82 14.88 8.28
CA SER A 110 -4.17 15.58 9.51
C SER A 110 -4.59 14.62 10.62
N GLU A 111 -4.60 15.09 11.88
CA GLU A 111 -5.14 14.32 13.02
C GLU A 111 -6.57 13.81 12.78
N GLU A 112 -7.43 14.66 12.22
CA GLU A 112 -8.81 14.31 11.90
C GLU A 112 -8.86 13.16 10.88
N GLU A 113 -8.11 13.25 9.78
CA GLU A 113 -8.11 12.23 8.73
C GLU A 113 -7.38 10.95 9.15
N ALA A 114 -6.42 11.05 10.08
CA ALA A 114 -5.67 9.92 10.60
C ALA A 114 -6.46 9.11 11.66
N SER A 115 -7.47 9.73 12.25
CA SER A 115 -8.32 9.14 13.29
C SER A 115 -9.15 7.98 12.76
N ARG A 116 -9.30 6.93 13.57
CA ARG A 116 -10.17 5.81 13.22
C ARG A 116 -11.60 6.15 13.63
N VAL A 117 -12.54 5.95 12.71
CA VAL A 117 -13.96 6.01 13.04
C VAL A 117 -14.34 4.90 14.03
N PRO A 118 -15.30 5.13 14.94
CA PRO A 118 -15.77 4.11 15.87
C PRO A 118 -16.28 2.87 15.13
N VAL A 119 -15.85 1.69 15.57
CA VAL A 119 -16.30 0.43 14.99
C VAL A 119 -17.75 0.17 15.41
N LYS A 120 -18.61 -0.04 14.42
CA LYS A 120 -20.02 -0.40 14.59
C LYS A 120 -20.30 -1.76 13.97
N ASN A 121 -21.49 -2.29 14.27
CA ASN A 121 -21.97 -3.52 13.64
C ASN A 121 -22.08 -3.35 12.12
N CYS A 122 -21.76 -4.42 11.39
CA CYS A 122 -21.92 -4.45 9.94
C CYS A 122 -23.40 -4.39 9.57
N ILE A 123 -23.78 -3.41 8.74
CA ILE A 123 -25.14 -3.24 8.23
C ILE A 123 -25.39 -3.96 6.90
N ARG A 124 -24.46 -4.82 6.46
CA ARG A 124 -24.56 -5.62 5.22
C ARG A 124 -24.85 -4.81 3.94
N CYS A 125 -24.31 -3.59 3.84
CA CYS A 125 -24.54 -2.70 2.70
C CYS A 125 -23.84 -3.11 1.38
N GLY A 126 -22.93 -4.08 1.40
CA GLY A 126 -22.21 -4.57 0.21
C GLY A 126 -21.17 -3.63 -0.40
N ARG A 127 -20.93 -2.42 0.14
CA ARG A 127 -19.94 -1.45 -0.41
C ARG A 127 -18.52 -2.02 -0.50
N CYS A 128 -18.10 -2.79 0.51
CA CYS A 128 -16.78 -3.40 0.54
C CYS A 128 -16.54 -4.38 -0.61
N ILE A 129 -17.58 -5.07 -1.07
CA ILE A 129 -17.53 -5.99 -2.22
C ILE A 129 -17.47 -5.18 -3.51
N LYS A 130 -18.37 -4.21 -3.67
CA LYS A 130 -18.47 -3.36 -4.88
C LYS A 130 -17.18 -2.60 -5.21
N VAL A 131 -16.44 -2.15 -4.18
CA VAL A 131 -15.20 -1.38 -4.36
C VAL A 131 -13.96 -2.26 -4.52
N CYS A 132 -14.07 -3.59 -4.35
CA CYS A 132 -12.90 -4.46 -4.38
C CYS A 132 -12.40 -4.61 -5.82
N PRO A 133 -11.17 -4.13 -6.15
CA PRO A 133 -10.64 -4.27 -7.51
C PRO A 133 -10.30 -5.71 -7.88
N MET A 134 -10.15 -6.58 -6.88
CA MET A 134 -9.85 -8.00 -7.06
C MET A 134 -11.12 -8.87 -7.12
N GLY A 135 -12.32 -8.28 -7.00
CA GLY A 135 -13.57 -9.04 -7.00
C GLY A 135 -13.77 -9.97 -5.79
N LEU A 136 -12.98 -9.80 -4.72
CA LEU A 136 -13.09 -10.61 -3.50
C LEU A 136 -14.30 -10.21 -2.67
N GLU A 137 -14.59 -11.00 -1.63
CA GLU A 137 -15.54 -10.65 -0.57
C GLU A 137 -14.80 -10.25 0.73
N PRO A 138 -14.44 -8.97 0.93
CA PRO A 138 -13.60 -8.57 2.06
C PRO A 138 -14.25 -8.78 3.42
N VAL A 139 -15.58 -8.74 3.50
CA VAL A 139 -16.30 -8.96 4.75
C VAL A 139 -16.16 -10.40 5.23
N LEU A 140 -16.30 -11.38 4.32
CA LEU A 140 -16.12 -12.79 4.59
C LEU A 140 -14.68 -13.08 4.99
N LEU A 141 -13.72 -12.63 4.17
CA LEU A 141 -12.29 -12.82 4.45
C LEU A 141 -11.87 -12.24 5.80
N ALA A 142 -12.35 -11.04 6.14
CA ALA A 142 -12.09 -10.45 7.45
C ALA A 142 -12.70 -11.28 8.59
N GLN A 143 -13.94 -11.76 8.45
CA GLN A 143 -14.61 -12.57 9.47
C GLN A 143 -13.95 -13.94 9.67
N LEU A 144 -13.57 -14.61 8.58
CA LEU A 144 -12.83 -15.88 8.64
C LEU A 144 -11.49 -15.69 9.33
N SER A 145 -10.78 -14.61 9.01
CA SER A 145 -9.49 -14.28 9.63
C SER A 145 -9.62 -13.89 11.10
N GLU A 146 -10.66 -13.12 11.45
CA GLU A 146 -11.00 -12.73 12.84
C GLU A 146 -11.32 -13.95 13.71
N ARG A 147 -11.94 -14.98 13.13
CA ARG A 147 -12.29 -16.24 13.80
C ARG A 147 -11.23 -17.34 13.68
N GLU A 148 -10.04 -17.00 13.18
CA GLU A 148 -8.93 -17.93 12.97
C GLU A 148 -9.25 -19.13 12.05
N MET A 149 -10.27 -18.99 11.20
CA MET A 149 -10.70 -20.00 10.22
C MET A 149 -9.81 -19.93 8.97
N TYR A 150 -8.50 -20.15 9.15
CA TYR A 150 -7.50 -19.92 8.11
C TYR A 150 -7.61 -20.87 6.92
N THR A 151 -8.04 -22.12 7.15
CA THR A 151 -8.28 -23.08 6.05
C THR A 151 -9.39 -22.59 5.13
N GLN A 152 -10.48 -22.07 5.70
CA GLN A 152 -11.56 -21.46 4.92
C GLN A 152 -11.10 -20.16 4.26
N ALA A 153 -10.32 -19.31 4.95
CA ALA A 153 -9.79 -18.09 4.36
C ALA A 153 -8.88 -18.39 3.15
N GLU A 154 -8.13 -19.48 3.18
CA GLU A 154 -7.35 -19.96 2.05
C GLU A 154 -8.25 -20.39 0.87
N LEU A 155 -9.32 -21.15 1.14
CA LEU A 155 -10.31 -21.55 0.11
C LEU A 155 -11.00 -20.33 -0.54
N GLU A 156 -11.22 -19.27 0.24
CA GLU A 156 -11.77 -18.00 -0.22
C GLU A 156 -10.72 -17.07 -0.85
N ASN A 157 -9.53 -17.58 -1.17
CA ASN A 157 -8.45 -16.87 -1.87
C ASN A 157 -7.95 -15.61 -1.15
N VAL A 158 -7.80 -15.64 0.19
CA VAL A 158 -7.27 -14.50 0.96
C VAL A 158 -5.92 -13.98 0.44
N MET A 159 -5.11 -14.85 -0.19
CA MET A 159 -3.80 -14.52 -0.74
C MET A 159 -3.86 -13.56 -1.93
N ASP A 160 -4.99 -13.49 -2.64
CA ASP A 160 -5.19 -12.62 -3.80
C ASP A 160 -5.49 -11.17 -3.42
N CYS A 161 -5.74 -10.90 -2.14
CA CYS A 161 -5.92 -9.53 -1.68
C CYS A 161 -4.63 -8.72 -1.89
N ILE A 162 -4.71 -7.64 -2.69
CA ILE A 162 -3.60 -6.71 -2.94
C ILE A 162 -3.39 -5.68 -1.82
N GLU A 163 -4.14 -5.78 -0.72
CA GLU A 163 -4.02 -4.93 0.47
C GLU A 163 -4.18 -3.42 0.23
N CYS A 164 -4.96 -3.03 -0.78
CA CYS A 164 -5.22 -1.63 -1.11
C CYS A 164 -6.08 -0.89 -0.06
N GLY A 165 -6.93 -1.60 0.70
CA GLY A 165 -7.74 -0.99 1.75
C GLY A 165 -9.00 -0.25 1.30
N SER A 166 -9.36 -0.28 0.01
CA SER A 166 -10.59 0.38 -0.49
C SER A 166 -11.84 -0.07 0.28
N CYS A 167 -11.90 -1.36 0.63
CA CYS A 167 -12.99 -1.94 1.41
C CYS A 167 -13.09 -1.38 2.84
N HIS A 168 -11.94 -1.09 3.46
CA HIS A 168 -11.85 -0.50 4.80
C HIS A 168 -12.31 0.96 4.73
N TYR A 169 -11.77 1.73 3.79
CA TYR A 169 -12.06 3.16 3.67
C TYR A 169 -13.54 3.46 3.37
N THR A 170 -14.19 2.65 2.53
CA THR A 170 -15.60 2.87 2.19
C THR A 170 -16.60 2.40 3.27
N CYS A 171 -16.15 1.70 4.32
CA CYS A 171 -17.05 1.03 5.26
C CYS A 171 -17.74 2.05 6.19
N PRO A 172 -19.07 2.22 6.12
CA PRO A 172 -19.77 3.17 6.99
C PRO A 172 -19.79 2.73 8.46
N SER A 173 -19.58 1.43 8.71
CA SER A 173 -19.49 0.86 10.07
C SER A 173 -18.06 0.90 10.64
N GLY A 174 -17.08 1.44 9.92
CA GLY A 174 -15.69 1.51 10.42
C GLY A 174 -15.03 0.16 10.66
N ARG A 175 -15.53 -0.93 10.06
CA ARG A 175 -15.00 -2.28 10.30
C ARG A 175 -13.54 -2.34 9.81
N PRO A 176 -12.59 -2.84 10.62
CA PRO A 176 -11.18 -2.90 10.25
C PRO A 176 -10.87 -4.08 9.30
N LEU A 177 -11.54 -4.10 8.15
CA LEU A 177 -11.52 -5.24 7.21
C LEU A 177 -10.10 -5.57 6.74
N LEU A 178 -9.34 -4.56 6.31
CA LEU A 178 -7.97 -4.75 5.83
C LEU A 178 -7.04 -5.31 6.92
N ASP A 179 -7.23 -4.93 8.18
CA ASP A 179 -6.36 -5.36 9.28
C ASP A 179 -6.51 -6.88 9.51
N TYR A 180 -7.75 -7.37 9.55
CA TYR A 180 -8.02 -8.80 9.65
C TYR A 180 -7.59 -9.57 8.39
N ILE A 181 -7.79 -9.02 7.19
CA ILE A 181 -7.32 -9.67 5.96
C ILE A 181 -5.80 -9.80 5.95
N ARG A 182 -5.05 -8.78 6.40
CA ARG A 182 -3.59 -8.86 6.55
C ARG A 182 -3.18 -9.93 7.55
N LEU A 183 -3.89 -10.05 8.67
CA LEU A 183 -3.68 -11.13 9.64
C LEU A 183 -3.89 -12.51 9.00
N GLY A 184 -5.03 -12.69 8.32
CA GLY A 184 -5.36 -13.93 7.61
C GLY A 184 -4.32 -14.29 6.55
N LYS A 185 -3.93 -13.34 5.71
CA LYS A 185 -2.92 -13.52 4.67
C LYS A 185 -1.54 -13.90 5.25
N SER A 186 -1.15 -13.28 6.37
CA SER A 186 0.09 -13.64 7.08
C SER A 186 0.06 -15.10 7.56
N LYS A 187 -1.03 -15.51 8.21
CA LYS A 187 -1.21 -16.87 8.77
C LYS A 187 -1.36 -17.94 7.69
N VAL A 188 -2.22 -17.71 6.71
CA VAL A 188 -2.38 -18.61 5.55
C VAL A 188 -1.07 -18.74 4.77
N GLY A 189 -0.36 -17.63 4.54
CA GLY A 189 0.96 -17.67 3.91
C GLY A 189 1.98 -18.50 4.70
N GLN A 190 1.95 -18.48 6.04
CA GLN A 190 2.78 -19.35 6.87
C GLN A 190 2.40 -20.83 6.71
N ILE A 191 1.09 -21.14 6.72
CA ILE A 191 0.57 -22.50 6.53
C ILE A 191 1.00 -23.07 5.18
N ILE A 192 0.81 -22.32 4.08
CA ILE A 192 1.19 -22.72 2.72
C ILE A 192 2.69 -23.02 2.65
N ARG A 193 3.54 -22.12 3.16
CA ARG A 193 5.00 -22.32 3.17
C ARG A 193 5.43 -23.56 3.97
N ASN A 194 4.73 -23.89 5.05
CA ASN A 194 5.05 -25.06 5.86
C ASN A 194 4.64 -26.37 5.19
N ARG A 195 3.60 -26.38 4.34
CA ARG A 195 3.22 -27.56 3.55
C ARG A 195 4.32 -27.98 2.56
N GLY A 196 5.00 -27.01 1.95
CA GLY A 196 6.06 -27.26 0.96
C GLY A 196 7.44 -27.64 1.53
N LYS A 197 7.57 -27.80 2.86
CA LYS A 197 8.82 -28.22 3.52
C LYS A 197 8.86 -29.73 3.83
N LYS A 198 7.91 -30.51 3.31
CA LYS A 198 7.90 -31.97 3.42
C LYS A 198 8.67 -32.60 2.25
#